data_AF-A0A442I1T3-F1
#
_entry.id   AF-A0A442I1T3-F1
#
_cell.length_a   1.000
_cell.length_b   1.000
_cell.length_c   1.000
_cell.angle_alpha   90.00
_cell.angle_beta   90.00
_cell.angle_gamma   90.00
#
_symmetry.space_group_name_H-M   'P 1'
#
loop_
_entity.id
_entity.type
_entity.pdbx_description
1 polymer ?
#
loop_
_entity_poly.entity_id
_entity_poly.type
_entity_poly.pdbx_seq_one_letter_code
_entity_poly.pdbx_strand_id
1 'polypeptide(L)'
;MNGIHWEGDIAFLIQGERITTAFNFEIPCPFEPSKSPCDHRIDLRAEVDPTRFPADPLVDAMSPVPQETGTPAAYLQQQELSLIFATLARMSSPTKLPVAPFWSLRPDKIIRLLEQTNVQPLVLTGIRASEKRAVDQILEAAPYLPRKLIMQGEPTLVLRPEAKRTSTTLGQVNIADFVSLPWEAFGAHLLKQHMLSRGH
;
A
#
# COMPACT_ATOMS: atom_id res chain seq x y z
N MET A 1 5.97 -2.24 -14.68
CA MET A 1 5.15 -2.21 -13.43
C MET A 1 4.61 -0.81 -13.27
N ASN A 2 3.44 -0.60 -12.68
CA ASN A 2 2.93 0.75 -12.40
C ASN A 2 3.44 1.26 -11.04
N GLY A 3 3.33 2.57 -10.80
CA GLY A 3 3.81 3.22 -9.58
C GLY A 3 4.98 4.16 -9.84
N ILE A 4 5.91 4.30 -8.89
CA ILE A 4 7.03 5.26 -9.00
C ILE A 4 8.24 4.62 -9.69
N HIS A 5 8.81 5.37 -10.63
CA HIS A 5 10.07 5.08 -11.35
C HIS A 5 10.96 6.32 -11.34
N TRP A 6 12.27 6.13 -11.47
CA TRP A 6 13.27 7.19 -11.39
C TRP A 6 14.16 7.20 -12.63
N GLU A 7 14.33 8.37 -13.25
CA GLU A 7 15.35 8.63 -14.26
C GLU A 7 16.26 9.76 -13.75
N GLY A 8 17.48 9.41 -13.33
CA GLY A 8 18.32 10.31 -12.54
C GLY A 8 17.57 10.80 -11.29
N ASP A 9 17.49 12.12 -11.11
CA ASP A 9 16.86 12.77 -9.96
C ASP A 9 15.35 13.03 -10.15
N ILE A 10 14.77 12.59 -11.27
CA ILE A 10 13.36 12.85 -11.61
C ILE A 10 12.52 11.61 -11.32
N ALA A 11 11.52 11.78 -10.44
CA ALA A 11 10.51 10.77 -10.18
C ALA A 11 9.32 10.88 -11.14
N PHE A 12 8.95 9.75 -11.74
CA PHE A 12 7.77 9.55 -12.57
C PHE A 12 6.79 8.62 -11.88
N LEU A 13 5.54 9.06 -11.76
CA LEU A 13 4.43 8.24 -11.31
C LEU A 13 3.62 7.74 -12.52
N ILE A 14 3.64 6.43 -12.73
CA ILE A 14 2.93 5.74 -13.83
C ILE A 14 1.63 5.13 -13.29
N GLN A 15 0.49 5.50 -13.88
CA GLN A 15 -0.85 5.09 -13.44
C GLN A 15 -1.76 4.77 -14.62
N GLY A 16 -1.96 3.47 -14.90
CA GLY A 16 -2.67 3.05 -16.11
C GLY A 16 -1.91 3.54 -17.34
N GLU A 17 -2.55 4.38 -18.17
CA GLU A 17 -1.92 5.01 -19.34
C GLU A 17 -1.38 6.43 -19.05
N ARG A 18 -1.56 6.94 -17.83
CA ARG A 18 -1.13 8.31 -17.45
C ARG A 18 0.22 8.29 -16.77
N ILE A 19 0.99 9.35 -17.02
CA ILE A 19 2.28 9.58 -16.39
C ILE A 19 2.29 11.00 -15.83
N THR A 20 2.75 11.15 -14.58
CA THR A 20 2.87 12.44 -13.90
C THR A 20 4.22 12.55 -13.18
N THR A 21 4.71 13.77 -13.01
CA THR A 21 5.95 14.07 -12.26
C THR A 21 5.62 14.80 -10.96
N ALA A 22 6.48 14.70 -9.95
CA ALA A 22 6.27 15.41 -8.67
C ALA A 22 6.23 16.94 -8.83
N PHE A 23 6.97 17.45 -9.80
CA PHE A 23 7.08 18.87 -10.11
C PHE A 23 6.04 19.36 -11.13
N ASN A 24 5.21 18.46 -11.68
CA ASN A 24 4.24 18.76 -12.74
C ASN A 24 4.82 19.45 -13.99
N PHE A 25 6.12 19.34 -14.23
CA PHE A 25 6.72 19.77 -15.48
C PHE A 25 6.40 18.77 -16.59
N GLU A 26 6.24 19.27 -17.81
CA GLU A 26 6.13 18.47 -19.03
C GLU A 26 7.50 17.89 -19.40
N ILE A 27 7.95 16.91 -18.61
CA ILE A 27 9.18 16.17 -18.86
C ILE A 27 8.80 14.87 -19.55
N PRO A 28 9.40 14.54 -20.72
CA PRO A 28 9.20 13.26 -21.37
C PRO A 28 9.58 12.11 -20.43
N CYS A 29 8.66 11.17 -20.22
CA CYS A 29 8.93 10.00 -19.42
C CYS A 29 9.60 8.92 -20.28
N PRO A 30 10.75 8.36 -19.86
CA PRO A 30 11.42 7.27 -20.59
C PRO A 30 10.76 5.91 -20.35
N PHE A 31 9.81 5.82 -19.41
CA PHE A 31 9.18 4.56 -19.01
C PHE A 31 7.86 4.34 -19.74
N GLU A 32 7.67 3.14 -20.28
CA GLU A 32 6.40 2.72 -20.84
C GLU A 32 5.41 2.31 -19.73
N PRO A 33 4.14 2.70 -19.84
CA PRO A 33 3.12 2.20 -18.94
C PRO A 33 2.95 0.67 -19.04
N SER A 34 2.59 0.03 -17.94
CA SER A 34 2.39 -1.42 -17.96
C SER A 34 1.16 -1.79 -18.80
N LYS A 35 1.26 -2.83 -19.63
CA LYS A 35 0.13 -3.42 -20.38
C LYS A 35 -1.03 -3.88 -19.47
N SER A 36 -0.75 -4.10 -18.19
CA SER A 36 -1.76 -4.35 -17.17
C SER A 36 -2.00 -3.05 -16.41
N PRO A 37 -3.15 -2.38 -16.60
CA PRO A 37 -3.43 -1.13 -15.89
C PRO A 37 -3.47 -1.42 -14.38
N CYS A 38 -2.81 -0.58 -13.60
CA CYS A 38 -2.94 -0.65 -12.14
C CYS A 38 -4.27 -0.08 -11.68
N ASP A 39 -4.73 -0.58 -10.54
CA ASP A 39 -5.97 -0.15 -9.94
C ASP A 39 -5.78 1.09 -9.05
N HIS A 40 -5.05 2.13 -9.47
CA HIS A 40 -4.89 3.39 -8.71
C HIS A 40 -4.82 4.67 -9.57
N ARG A 41 -5.41 5.77 -9.11
CA ARG A 41 -5.43 7.10 -9.76
C ARG A 41 -5.21 8.22 -8.76
N ILE A 42 -3.97 8.65 -8.59
CA ILE A 42 -3.54 9.56 -7.51
C ILE A 42 -3.34 10.93 -8.14
N ASP A 43 -3.95 11.95 -7.54
CA ASP A 43 -3.76 13.33 -7.99
C ASP A 43 -2.68 14.02 -7.16
N LEU A 44 -1.46 14.12 -7.72
CA LEU A 44 -0.32 14.79 -7.07
C LEU A 44 -0.52 16.30 -6.85
N ARG A 45 -1.60 16.90 -7.38
CA ARG A 45 -1.96 18.31 -7.15
C ARG A 45 -2.83 18.51 -5.93
N ALA A 46 -3.35 17.45 -5.32
CA ALA A 46 -4.22 17.55 -4.16
C ALA A 46 -3.47 18.21 -2.97
N GLU A 47 -4.12 19.22 -2.37
CA GLU A 47 -3.62 19.89 -1.17
C GLU A 47 -4.29 19.31 0.08
N VAL A 48 -3.53 19.19 1.16
CA VAL A 48 -4.00 18.62 2.42
C VAL A 48 -3.12 19.11 3.58
N ASP A 49 -3.74 19.30 4.75
CA ASP A 49 -3.03 19.50 6.01
C ASP A 49 -2.74 18.13 6.66
N PRO A 50 -1.48 17.66 6.69
CA PRO A 50 -1.14 16.34 7.22
C PRO A 50 -1.31 16.24 8.74
N THR A 51 -1.36 17.36 9.47
CA THR A 51 -1.47 17.34 10.95
C THR A 51 -2.81 16.84 11.46
N ARG A 52 -3.82 16.79 10.57
CA ARG A 52 -5.17 16.30 10.86
C ARG A 52 -5.29 14.77 10.84
N PHE A 53 -4.25 14.07 10.41
CA PHE A 53 -4.27 12.62 10.22
C PHE A 53 -3.66 11.92 11.44
N PRO A 54 -4.21 10.76 11.85
CA PRO A 54 -3.68 10.01 12.97
C PRO A 54 -2.27 9.47 12.65
N ALA A 55 -1.34 9.68 13.56
CA ALA A 55 -0.05 9.00 13.56
C ALA A 55 -0.25 7.56 14.08
N ASP A 56 -0.56 6.63 13.17
CA ASP A 56 -0.82 5.23 13.49
C ASP A 56 -0.01 4.29 12.58
N PRO A 57 0.59 3.21 13.12
CA PRO A 57 1.38 2.27 12.32
C PRO A 57 0.62 1.65 11.13
N LEU A 58 -0.71 1.52 11.22
CA LEU A 58 -1.51 1.01 10.11
C LEU A 58 -1.68 2.06 9.00
N VAL A 59 -1.73 3.35 9.33
CA VAL A 59 -1.71 4.44 8.33
C VAL A 59 -0.39 4.38 7.56
N ASP A 60 0.73 4.25 8.25
CA ASP A 60 2.05 4.15 7.62
C ASP A 60 2.17 2.90 6.73
N ALA A 61 1.69 1.75 7.22
CA ALA A 61 1.68 0.51 6.45
C ALA A 61 0.82 0.63 5.17
N MET A 62 -0.33 1.30 5.27
CA MET A 62 -1.27 1.50 4.17
C MET A 62 -0.90 2.69 3.26
N SER A 63 0.10 3.50 3.62
CA SER A 63 0.53 4.65 2.82
C SER A 63 0.90 4.24 1.39
N PRO A 64 0.81 5.14 0.40
CA PRO A 64 1.12 4.79 -0.98
C PRO A 64 2.62 4.85 -1.31
N VAL A 65 3.48 4.96 -0.29
CA VAL A 65 4.92 5.10 -0.46
C VAL A 65 5.56 3.74 -0.75
N PRO A 66 6.44 3.63 -1.77
CA PRO A 66 7.19 2.41 -2.05
C PRO A 66 7.95 1.91 -0.82
N GLN A 67 7.92 0.60 -0.60
CA GLN A 67 8.74 -0.01 0.46
C GLN A 67 10.20 -0.15 0.04
N GLU A 68 11.07 -0.19 1.03
CA GLU A 68 12.46 -0.57 0.83
C GLU A 68 12.57 -2.11 0.77
N THR A 69 13.53 -2.61 0.00
CA THR A 69 13.81 -4.05 -0.07
C THR A 69 14.10 -4.59 1.32
N GLY A 70 13.47 -5.71 1.69
CA GLY A 70 13.63 -6.29 3.03
C GLY A 70 12.66 -5.76 4.08
N THR A 71 11.79 -4.80 3.76
CA THR A 71 10.75 -4.33 4.69
C THR A 71 9.82 -5.48 5.09
N PRO A 72 9.65 -5.78 6.39
CA PRO A 72 8.75 -6.84 6.84
C PRO A 72 7.28 -6.49 6.55
N ALA A 73 6.49 -7.49 6.18
CA ALA A 73 5.05 -7.36 6.05
C ALA A 73 4.39 -7.02 7.40
N ALA A 74 3.40 -6.12 7.40
CA ALA A 74 2.66 -5.80 8.61
C ALA A 74 1.62 -6.89 8.92
N TYR A 75 1.60 -7.42 10.13
CA TYR A 75 0.63 -8.43 10.58
C TYR A 75 -0.22 -7.90 11.74
N LEU A 76 -1.51 -7.74 11.49
CA LEU A 76 -2.51 -7.24 12.44
C LEU A 76 -3.26 -8.40 13.08
N GLN A 77 -3.46 -8.34 14.39
CA GLN A 77 -4.21 -9.35 15.15
C GLN A 77 -5.65 -8.89 15.48
N GLN A 78 -5.87 -7.57 15.44
CA GLN A 78 -7.17 -6.95 15.66
C GLN A 78 -8.19 -7.44 14.62
N GLN A 79 -9.38 -7.74 15.11
CA GLN A 79 -10.53 -8.12 14.27
C GLN A 79 -11.31 -6.88 13.85
N GLU A 80 -12.25 -7.04 12.91
CA GLU A 80 -13.19 -5.98 12.47
C GLU A 80 -12.55 -4.70 11.92
N LEU A 81 -11.42 -4.82 11.20
CA LEU A 81 -10.73 -3.69 10.57
C LEU A 81 -11.22 -3.38 9.14
N SER A 82 -12.26 -4.05 8.63
CA SER A 82 -12.65 -3.97 7.20
C SER A 82 -12.94 -2.55 6.73
N LEU A 83 -13.69 -1.76 7.51
CA LEU A 83 -13.98 -0.36 7.18
C LEU A 83 -12.73 0.52 7.26
N ILE A 84 -11.84 0.26 8.22
CA ILE A 84 -10.56 0.97 8.36
C ILE A 84 -9.67 0.69 7.14
N PHE A 85 -9.54 -0.58 6.73
CA PHE A 85 -8.78 -0.92 5.52
C PHE A 85 -9.38 -0.29 4.26
N ALA A 86 -10.70 -0.33 4.09
CA ALA A 86 -11.35 0.30 2.94
C ALA A 86 -11.13 1.82 2.92
N THR A 87 -11.15 2.45 4.10
CA THR A 87 -10.91 3.89 4.25
C THR A 87 -9.46 4.25 3.98
N LEU A 88 -8.50 3.57 4.59
CA LEU A 88 -7.07 3.82 4.38
C LEU A 88 -6.63 3.50 2.95
N ALA A 89 -7.25 2.50 2.31
CA ALA A 89 -6.95 2.17 0.91
C ALA A 89 -7.15 3.39 -0.01
N ARG A 90 -8.04 4.33 0.33
CA ARG A 90 -8.25 5.60 -0.40
C ARG A 90 -6.99 6.42 -0.55
N MET A 91 -5.97 6.28 0.31
CA MET A 91 -4.67 6.94 0.12
C MET A 91 -4.00 6.57 -1.20
N SER A 92 -4.22 5.34 -1.68
CA SER A 92 -3.76 4.90 -2.99
C SER A 92 -4.74 5.23 -4.12
N SER A 93 -5.87 5.89 -3.84
CA SER A 93 -6.96 6.21 -4.77
C SER A 93 -7.33 5.03 -5.69
N PRO A 94 -7.74 3.88 -5.10
CA PRO A 94 -7.90 2.64 -5.83
C PRO A 94 -9.14 2.69 -6.75
N THR A 95 -9.05 2.08 -7.94
CA THR A 95 -10.25 1.77 -8.74
C THR A 95 -10.98 0.52 -8.24
N LYS A 96 -10.24 -0.39 -7.60
CA LYS A 96 -10.75 -1.60 -6.93
C LYS A 96 -10.06 -1.75 -5.58
N LEU A 97 -10.82 -2.12 -4.54
CA LEU A 97 -10.26 -2.29 -3.21
C LEU A 97 -9.14 -3.34 -3.21
N PRO A 98 -7.94 -3.02 -2.73
CA PRO A 98 -6.83 -3.96 -2.65
C PRO A 98 -6.90 -4.83 -1.39
N VAL A 99 -8.12 -5.16 -0.96
CA VAL A 99 -8.40 -5.93 0.26
C VAL A 99 -9.10 -7.21 -0.16
N ALA A 100 -8.53 -8.35 0.19
CA ALA A 100 -9.09 -9.65 -0.13
C ALA A 100 -9.09 -10.58 1.10
N PRO A 101 -10.10 -11.44 1.25
CA PRO A 101 -10.01 -12.57 2.17
C PRO A 101 -8.91 -13.54 1.69
N PHE A 102 -8.06 -14.01 2.61
CA PHE A 102 -6.92 -14.88 2.27
C PHE A 102 -7.37 -16.14 1.52
N TRP A 103 -8.43 -16.80 2.02
CA TRP A 103 -9.01 -18.01 1.44
C TRP A 103 -9.50 -17.85 -0.02
N SER A 104 -9.71 -16.63 -0.50
CA SER A 104 -10.24 -16.36 -1.85
C SER A 104 -9.16 -16.36 -2.94
N LEU A 105 -7.87 -16.38 -2.57
CA LEU A 105 -6.75 -16.28 -3.49
C LEU A 105 -5.75 -17.41 -3.25
N ARG A 106 -5.19 -17.95 -4.34
CA ARG A 106 -4.08 -18.89 -4.26
C ARG A 106 -2.75 -18.14 -4.02
N PRO A 107 -1.75 -18.75 -3.35
CA PRO A 107 -0.47 -18.11 -3.08
C PRO A 107 0.27 -17.58 -4.32
N ASP A 108 0.26 -18.33 -5.42
CA ASP A 108 0.85 -17.92 -6.70
C ASP A 108 0.20 -16.66 -7.27
N LYS A 109 -1.12 -16.55 -7.13
CA LYS A 109 -1.87 -15.35 -7.54
C LYS A 109 -1.53 -14.16 -6.64
N ILE A 110 -1.38 -14.37 -5.32
CA ILE A 110 -0.98 -13.32 -4.38
C ILE A 110 0.41 -12.78 -4.73
N ILE A 111 1.38 -13.65 -4.99
CA ILE A 111 2.74 -13.26 -5.41
C ILE A 111 2.68 -12.41 -6.69
N ARG A 112 1.91 -12.82 -7.70
CA ARG A 112 1.71 -12.01 -8.92
C ARG A 112 1.08 -10.64 -8.64
N LEU A 113 0.12 -10.55 -7.71
CA LEU A 113 -0.48 -9.26 -7.31
C LEU A 113 0.54 -8.34 -6.63
N LEU A 114 1.52 -8.92 -5.91
CA LEU A 114 2.61 -8.19 -5.28
C LEU A 114 3.64 -7.65 -6.27
N GLU A 115 3.65 -8.11 -7.53
CA GLU A 115 4.53 -7.61 -8.60
C GLU A 115 3.93 -6.44 -9.40
N GLN A 116 2.64 -6.14 -9.25
CA GLN A 116 1.91 -5.26 -10.16
C GLN A 116 2.18 -3.77 -9.97
N THR A 117 2.47 -3.35 -8.75
CA THR A 117 2.65 -1.94 -8.37
C THR A 117 3.51 -1.82 -7.13
N ASN A 118 4.25 -0.72 -6.98
CA ASN A 118 5.00 -0.41 -5.76
C ASN A 118 4.30 0.61 -4.85
N VAL A 119 3.16 1.21 -5.26
CA VAL A 119 2.49 2.28 -4.49
C VAL A 119 1.17 1.87 -3.85
N GLN A 120 0.47 0.85 -4.32
CA GLN A 120 -0.79 0.42 -3.67
C GLN A 120 -0.52 -0.80 -2.80
N PRO A 121 -0.72 -0.76 -1.48
CA PRO A 121 -0.54 -1.97 -0.65
C PRO A 121 -1.53 -3.09 -1.01
N LEU A 122 -1.21 -4.34 -0.69
CA LEU A 122 -2.12 -5.49 -0.75
C LEU A 122 -2.49 -5.91 0.66
N VAL A 123 -3.78 -6.01 0.96
CA VAL A 123 -4.28 -6.43 2.27
C VAL A 123 -4.94 -7.81 2.17
N LEU A 124 -4.45 -8.76 2.96
CA LEU A 124 -5.02 -10.10 3.09
C LEU A 124 -5.64 -10.26 4.48
N THR A 125 -6.92 -10.63 4.52
CA THR A 125 -7.71 -10.69 5.77
C THR A 125 -8.17 -12.10 6.10
N GLY A 126 -8.48 -12.34 7.38
CA GLY A 126 -9.05 -13.60 7.85
C GLY A 126 -8.08 -14.79 7.81
N ILE A 127 -6.77 -14.53 7.96
CA ILE A 127 -5.74 -15.58 7.97
C ILE A 127 -5.87 -16.44 9.22
N ARG A 128 -5.86 -17.77 9.03
CA ARG A 128 -5.96 -18.76 10.10
C ARG A 128 -4.64 -19.50 10.33
N ALA A 129 -4.43 -20.04 11.52
CA ALA A 129 -3.26 -20.86 11.84
C ALA A 129 -3.10 -22.07 10.89
N SER A 130 -4.21 -22.64 10.42
CA SER A 130 -4.22 -23.75 9.46
C SER A 130 -3.59 -23.39 8.09
N GLU A 131 -3.51 -22.11 7.77
CA GLU A 131 -2.99 -21.61 6.49
C GLU A 131 -1.49 -21.27 6.56
N LYS A 132 -0.81 -21.57 7.68
CA LYS A 132 0.58 -21.21 7.93
C LYS A 132 1.52 -21.52 6.76
N ARG A 133 1.41 -22.70 6.15
CA ARG A 133 2.28 -23.08 5.03
C ARG A 133 2.16 -22.13 3.84
N ALA A 134 0.93 -21.72 3.51
CA ALA A 134 0.68 -20.77 2.42
C ALA A 134 1.15 -19.36 2.78
N VAL A 135 0.92 -18.95 4.04
CA VAL A 135 1.42 -17.66 4.57
C VAL A 135 2.94 -17.60 4.52
N ASP A 136 3.62 -18.65 4.98
CA ASP A 136 5.10 -18.72 4.99
C ASP A 136 5.68 -18.59 3.58
N GLN A 137 5.06 -19.22 2.57
CA GLN A 137 5.46 -19.09 1.17
C GLN A 137 5.34 -17.65 0.66
N ILE A 138 4.25 -16.96 1.01
CA ILE A 138 4.04 -15.56 0.60
C ILE A 138 5.03 -14.64 1.31
N LEU A 139 5.25 -14.85 2.60
CA LEU A 139 6.17 -14.05 3.41
C LEU A 139 7.63 -14.23 3.00
N GLU A 140 8.01 -15.39 2.47
CA GLU A 140 9.36 -15.60 1.92
C GLU A 140 9.61 -14.78 0.65
N ALA A 141 8.58 -14.58 -0.18
CA ALA A 141 8.67 -13.80 -1.41
C ALA A 141 8.51 -12.29 -1.18
N ALA A 142 7.60 -11.89 -0.28
CA ALA A 142 7.15 -10.50 -0.13
C ALA A 142 8.26 -9.44 0.04
N PRO A 143 9.36 -9.68 0.80
CA PRO A 143 10.42 -8.67 0.99
C PRO A 143 11.18 -8.30 -0.29
N TYR A 144 11.11 -9.16 -1.31
CA TYR A 144 11.76 -8.97 -2.61
C TYR A 144 10.80 -8.45 -3.68
N LEU A 145 9.53 -8.24 -3.31
CA LEU A 145 8.50 -7.75 -4.20
C LEU A 145 8.23 -6.27 -3.93
N PRO A 146 7.84 -5.51 -4.95
CA PRO A 146 7.69 -4.05 -4.87
C PRO A 146 6.51 -3.61 -4.00
N ARG A 147 5.45 -4.42 -3.93
CA ARG A 147 4.19 -4.05 -3.30
C ARG A 147 4.21 -4.39 -1.82
N LYS A 148 3.84 -3.43 -0.98
CA LYS A 148 3.62 -3.66 0.45
C LYS A 148 2.56 -4.72 0.71
N LEU A 149 2.85 -5.63 1.63
CA LEU A 149 1.93 -6.65 2.10
C LEU A 149 1.48 -6.33 3.53
N ILE A 150 0.16 -6.27 3.72
CA ILE A 150 -0.49 -6.21 5.02
C ILE A 150 -1.33 -7.48 5.18
N MET A 151 -1.21 -8.11 6.34
CA MET A 151 -1.89 -9.33 6.71
C MET A 151 -2.69 -9.11 7.98
N GLN A 152 -3.89 -9.68 8.05
CA GLN A 152 -4.74 -9.64 9.23
C GLN A 152 -5.26 -11.05 9.51
N GLY A 153 -5.07 -11.54 10.73
CA GLY A 153 -5.40 -12.92 11.07
C GLY A 153 -5.30 -13.26 12.54
N GLU A 154 -5.33 -14.56 12.82
CA GLU A 154 -5.31 -15.10 14.17
C GLU A 154 -4.05 -14.68 14.95
N PRO A 155 -4.17 -14.32 16.24
CA PRO A 155 -3.03 -13.94 17.06
C PRO A 155 -2.06 -15.09 17.33
N THR A 156 -2.55 -16.32 17.30
CA THR A 156 -1.81 -17.57 17.55
C THR A 156 -0.91 -17.99 16.39
N LEU A 157 -1.05 -17.39 15.21
CA LEU A 157 -0.20 -17.71 14.06
C LEU A 157 1.26 -17.36 14.38
N VAL A 158 2.15 -18.35 14.26
CA VAL A 158 3.61 -18.17 14.38
C VAL A 158 4.15 -17.59 13.09
N LEU A 159 4.63 -16.35 13.18
CA LEU A 159 5.13 -15.57 12.05
C LEU A 159 6.60 -15.85 11.78
N ARG A 160 7.00 -15.74 10.51
CA ARG A 160 8.41 -15.68 10.13
C ARG A 160 8.99 -14.27 10.35
N PRO A 161 10.32 -14.08 10.36
CA PRO A 161 10.95 -12.77 10.52
C PRO A 161 10.55 -11.73 9.46
N GLU A 162 10.14 -12.19 8.27
CA GLU A 162 9.65 -11.37 7.17
C GLU A 162 8.27 -10.74 7.45
N ALA A 163 7.64 -11.04 8.59
CA ALA A 163 6.45 -10.37 9.08
C ALA A 163 6.66 -9.77 10.47
N LYS A 164 6.17 -8.55 10.67
CA LYS A 164 6.19 -7.84 11.95
C LYS A 164 4.77 -7.73 12.50
N ARG A 165 4.58 -8.09 13.77
CA ARG A 165 3.32 -7.80 14.47
C ARG A 165 3.16 -6.29 14.59
N THR A 166 2.04 -5.79 14.09
CA THR A 166 1.70 -4.38 14.13
C THR A 166 0.43 -4.22 14.95
N SER A 167 0.44 -3.24 15.85
CA SER A 167 -0.76 -2.81 16.56
C SER A 167 -1.27 -1.51 15.94
N THR A 168 -2.59 -1.33 16.00
CA THR A 168 -3.26 -0.10 15.58
C THR A 168 -4.22 0.34 16.68
N THR A 169 -4.32 1.66 16.84
CA THR A 169 -5.28 2.34 17.71
C THR A 169 -6.55 2.74 16.96
N LEU A 170 -6.56 2.58 15.62
CA LEU A 170 -7.68 2.98 14.76
C LEU A 170 -8.96 2.20 15.02
N GLY A 171 -8.90 1.05 15.70
CA GLY A 171 -10.11 0.35 16.16
C GLY A 171 -10.92 1.11 17.21
N GLN A 172 -10.39 2.19 17.78
CA GLN A 172 -10.99 2.96 18.87
C GLN A 172 -11.42 4.38 18.45
N VAL A 173 -11.13 4.79 17.20
CA VAL A 173 -11.42 6.15 16.74
C VAL A 173 -12.91 6.31 16.43
N ASN A 174 -13.38 7.56 16.44
CA ASN A 174 -14.67 7.89 15.86
C ASN A 174 -14.63 7.61 14.35
N ILE A 175 -15.35 6.57 13.93
CA ILE A 175 -15.40 6.13 12.53
C ILE A 175 -15.94 7.21 11.60
N ALA A 176 -16.91 8.01 12.03
CA ALA A 176 -17.48 9.06 11.18
C ALA A 176 -16.43 10.12 10.86
N ASP A 177 -15.70 10.57 11.87
CA ASP A 177 -14.62 11.55 11.71
C ASP A 177 -13.49 10.95 10.86
N PHE A 178 -13.11 9.70 11.12
CA PHE A 178 -12.06 9.00 10.40
C PHE A 178 -12.37 8.85 8.90
N VAL A 179 -13.59 8.43 8.55
CA VAL A 179 -14.01 8.27 7.14
C VAL A 179 -14.11 9.63 6.43
N SER A 180 -14.43 10.71 7.16
CA SER A 180 -14.56 12.05 6.60
C SER A 180 -13.24 12.70 6.16
N LEU A 181 -12.10 12.19 6.65
CA LEU A 181 -10.79 12.73 6.29
C LEU A 181 -10.49 12.55 4.78
N PRO A 182 -9.80 13.52 4.15
CA PRO A 182 -9.46 13.47 2.73
C PRO A 182 -8.25 12.55 2.48
N TRP A 183 -8.44 11.24 2.67
CA TRP A 183 -7.38 10.23 2.57
C TRP A 183 -6.70 10.20 1.21
N GLU A 184 -7.42 10.43 0.11
CA GLU A 184 -6.84 10.51 -1.24
C GLU A 184 -5.79 11.62 -1.33
N ALA A 185 -6.14 12.81 -0.82
CA ALA A 185 -5.23 13.96 -0.82
C ALA A 185 -4.03 13.72 0.10
N PHE A 186 -4.24 13.09 1.26
CA PHE A 186 -3.16 12.69 2.16
C PHE A 186 -2.19 11.70 1.52
N GLY A 187 -2.71 10.66 0.85
CA GLY A 187 -1.89 9.71 0.12
C GLY A 187 -1.08 10.38 -1.00
N ALA A 188 -1.70 11.28 -1.76
CA ALA A 188 -1.00 12.07 -2.78
C ALA A 188 0.11 12.93 -2.18
N HIS A 189 -0.14 13.57 -1.04
CA HIS A 189 0.86 14.35 -0.31
C HIS A 189 2.04 13.48 0.12
N LEU A 190 1.82 12.34 0.77
CA LEU A 190 2.89 11.41 1.19
C LEU A 190 3.73 10.94 -0.01
N LEU A 191 3.07 10.62 -1.12
CA LEU A 191 3.73 10.17 -2.33
C LEU A 191 4.60 11.27 -2.94
N LYS A 192 4.05 12.49 -3.03
CA LYS A 192 4.78 13.67 -3.51
C LYS A 192 5.98 13.98 -2.64
N GLN A 193 5.84 13.94 -1.31
CA GLN A 193 6.96 14.13 -0.39
C GLN A 193 8.06 13.10 -0.62
N HIS A 194 7.72 11.83 -0.78
CA HIS A 194 8.70 10.78 -1.10
C HIS A 194 9.41 11.02 -2.44
N MET A 195 8.66 11.44 -3.47
CA MET A 195 9.23 11.76 -4.79
C MET A 195 10.12 13.01 -4.77
N LEU A 196 9.90 13.94 -3.83
CA LEU A 196 10.76 15.12 -3.66
C LEU A 196 11.96 14.84 -2.76
N SER A 197 11.82 13.97 -1.76
CA SER A 197 12.86 13.74 -0.75
C SER A 197 14.10 13.00 -1.26
N ARG A 198 14.02 12.34 -2.42
CA ARG A 198 15.16 11.67 -3.07
C ARG A 198 15.79 12.48 -4.21
N GLY A 199 15.25 13.67 -4.52
CA GLY A 199 15.78 14.59 -5.54
C GLY A 199 16.80 15.60 -5.00
N HIS A 200 17.43 15.30 -3.85
CA HIS A 200 18.46 16.11 -3.20
C HIS A 200 19.58 15.24 -2.65
#